data_AF-A0AAU5A118-F1
#
_entry.id   AF-A0AAU5A118-F1
#
_cell.length_a   1.000
_cell.length_b   1.000
_cell.length_c   1.000
_cell.angle_alpha   90.00
_cell.angle_beta   90.00
_cell.angle_gamma   90.00
#
_symmetry.space_group_name_H-M   'P 1'
#
loop_
_entity.id
_entity.type
_entity.pdbx_description
1 polymer ?
#
loop_
_entity_poly.entity_id
_entity_poly.type
_entity_poly.pdbx_seq_one_letter_code
_entity_poly.pdbx_strand_id
1 'polypeptide(L)'
;MSTTGGNADPLAALGSLPGVAESVESVRKAVDRVYGHRIMRRRSNAITSEAALRGARGSAALSGADWALEEVRRRADFSGDDEARVVGSALRLTAEAGQLLSIWRQSPLRVLARLHLVAAADKGDAVGRPRRDGESVTETSAAAAAGPPLIELPLPDAAEVEGRLDGLARLVIAGSSAPALVTAAIVHGELLALRPFGSHNGLVARAAERIVLVGSGLDPKSVCPAEVGHGELGRAAYASALEGYVSGTPEGMATWIAHCGRAIELGARESTAVCEALQRGAA
;
A
#
# COMPACT_ATOMS: atom_id res chain seq x y z
N MET A 1 17.22 4.13 -41.81
CA MET A 1 17.93 3.74 -40.56
C MET A 1 16.88 3.67 -39.46
N SER A 2 16.43 2.46 -39.15
CA SER A 2 15.39 2.19 -38.16
C SER A 2 15.96 2.27 -36.76
N THR A 3 15.50 3.21 -35.95
CA THR A 3 15.83 3.33 -34.53
C THR A 3 14.88 2.46 -33.71
N THR A 4 15.19 1.18 -33.57
CA THR A 4 14.59 0.33 -32.53
C THR A 4 15.36 0.55 -31.23
N GLY A 5 15.07 1.67 -30.55
CA GLY A 5 15.38 1.79 -29.13
C GLY A 5 14.42 0.87 -28.39
N GLY A 6 14.85 -0.36 -28.09
CA GLY A 6 14.11 -1.24 -27.20
C GLY A 6 13.84 -0.48 -25.90
N ASN A 7 12.56 -0.27 -25.57
CA ASN A 7 12.14 0.55 -24.45
C ASN A 7 12.70 -0.08 -23.17
N ALA A 8 13.82 0.45 -22.68
CA ALA A 8 14.48 -0.05 -21.49
C ALA A 8 13.50 0.08 -20.32
N ASP A 9 13.28 -1.02 -19.60
CA ASP A 9 12.42 -1.05 -18.43
C ASP A 9 12.93 -0.05 -17.38
N PRO A 10 12.25 1.09 -17.15
CA PRO A 10 12.78 2.15 -16.30
C PRO A 10 12.82 1.73 -14.83
N LEU A 11 11.98 0.78 -14.40
CA LEU A 11 11.99 0.30 -13.04
C LEU A 11 13.16 -0.66 -12.78
N ALA A 12 13.67 -1.35 -13.80
CA ALA A 12 14.81 -2.26 -13.64
C ALA A 12 16.06 -1.51 -13.17
N ALA A 13 16.27 -0.28 -13.65
CA ALA A 13 17.39 0.57 -13.23
C ALA A 13 17.36 0.87 -11.72
N LEU A 14 16.16 1.03 -11.14
CA LEU A 14 15.99 1.29 -9.71
C LEU A 14 16.44 0.11 -8.84
N GLY A 15 16.35 -1.12 -9.37
CA GLY A 15 16.86 -2.32 -8.71
C GLY A 15 18.38 -2.33 -8.50
N SER A 16 19.11 -1.47 -9.22
CA SER A 16 20.58 -1.36 -9.15
C SER A 16 21.05 -0.19 -8.29
N LEU A 17 20.14 0.58 -7.68
CA LEU A 17 20.50 1.65 -6.76
C LEU A 17 21.18 1.08 -5.51
N PRO A 18 22.13 1.81 -4.89
CA PRO A 18 22.80 1.36 -3.68
C PRO A 18 21.81 0.98 -2.57
N GLY A 19 21.97 -0.21 -1.97
CA GLY A 19 21.12 -0.69 -0.88
C GLY A 19 19.81 -1.38 -1.32
N VAL A 20 19.40 -1.23 -2.58
CA VAL A 20 18.13 -1.81 -3.06
C VAL A 20 18.23 -3.32 -3.20
N ALA A 21 19.33 -3.86 -3.71
CA ALA A 21 19.53 -5.30 -3.85
C ALA A 21 19.51 -6.00 -2.48
N GLU A 22 20.14 -5.40 -1.47
CA GLU A 22 20.14 -5.87 -0.09
C GLU A 22 18.73 -5.84 0.52
N SER A 23 17.97 -4.77 0.27
CA SER A 23 16.58 -4.64 0.72
C SER A 23 15.69 -5.72 0.08
N VAL A 24 15.84 -5.96 -1.22
CA VAL A 24 15.12 -7.02 -1.95
C VAL A 24 15.43 -8.40 -1.38
N GLU A 25 16.69 -8.70 -1.14
CA GLU A 25 17.12 -9.99 -0.57
C GLU A 25 16.60 -10.18 0.86
N SER A 26 16.67 -9.13 1.68
CA SER A 26 16.20 -9.16 3.06
C SER A 26 14.69 -9.38 3.15
N VAL A 27 13.92 -8.68 2.31
CA VAL A 27 12.47 -8.89 2.18
C VAL A 27 12.16 -10.32 1.77
N ARG A 28 12.82 -10.86 0.74
CA ARG A 28 12.60 -12.25 0.31
C ARG A 28 12.83 -13.24 1.45
N LYS A 29 13.95 -13.11 2.18
CA LYS A 29 14.25 -13.97 3.35
C LYS A 29 13.20 -13.85 4.46
N ALA A 30 12.71 -12.64 4.73
CA ALA A 30 11.70 -12.42 5.77
C ALA A 30 10.36 -13.07 5.38
N VAL A 31 9.94 -12.90 4.13
CA VAL A 31 8.70 -13.50 3.62
C VAL A 31 8.80 -15.03 3.56
N ASP A 32 9.90 -15.57 3.01
CA ASP A 32 10.15 -17.01 2.93
C ASP A 32 10.12 -17.68 4.31
N ARG A 33 10.61 -16.98 5.35
CA ARG A 33 10.55 -17.47 6.74
C ARG A 33 9.11 -17.67 7.22
N VAL A 34 8.21 -16.74 6.90
CA VAL A 34 6.78 -16.86 7.24
C VAL A 34 6.19 -18.07 6.52
N TYR A 35 6.38 -18.17 5.20
CA TYR A 35 5.86 -19.29 4.40
C TYR A 35 6.45 -20.65 4.80
N GLY A 36 7.70 -20.67 5.27
CA GLY A 36 8.38 -21.85 5.81
C GLY A 36 7.85 -22.31 7.17
N HIS A 37 7.12 -21.45 7.90
CA HIS A 37 6.62 -21.78 9.23
C HIS A 37 5.59 -22.93 9.21
N ARG A 38 5.68 -23.87 10.16
CA ARG A 38 4.83 -25.08 10.17
C ARG A 38 3.33 -24.78 10.17
N ILE A 39 2.92 -23.68 10.80
CA ILE A 39 1.52 -23.26 10.89
C ILE A 39 0.98 -22.84 9.52
N MET A 40 1.80 -22.27 8.64
CA MET A 40 1.39 -21.93 7.28
C MET A 40 0.98 -23.15 6.44
N ARG A 41 1.45 -24.35 6.79
CA ARG A 41 1.03 -25.59 6.11
C ARG A 41 -0.33 -26.11 6.59
N ARG A 42 -0.75 -25.75 7.81
CA ARG A 42 -1.93 -26.33 8.46
C ARG A 42 -3.08 -25.34 8.63
N ARG A 43 -2.78 -24.06 8.84
CA ARG A 43 -3.73 -23.01 9.20
C ARG A 43 -3.47 -21.71 8.43
N SER A 44 -3.02 -21.76 7.17
CA SER A 44 -2.72 -20.52 6.42
C SER A 44 -3.91 -19.57 6.32
N ASN A 45 -5.14 -20.10 6.25
CA ASN A 45 -6.32 -19.24 6.17
C ASN A 45 -6.49 -18.38 7.43
N ALA A 46 -6.20 -18.95 8.61
CA ALA A 46 -6.19 -18.19 9.86
C ALA A 46 -5.12 -17.09 9.85
N ILE A 47 -3.92 -17.40 9.35
CA ILE A 47 -2.85 -16.40 9.21
C ILE A 47 -3.24 -15.29 8.23
N THR A 48 -3.80 -15.64 7.08
CA THR A 48 -4.29 -14.66 6.09
C THR A 48 -5.36 -13.76 6.69
N SER A 49 -6.35 -14.31 7.41
CA SER A 49 -7.38 -13.51 8.08
C SER A 49 -6.80 -12.57 9.13
N GLU A 50 -5.86 -13.05 9.95
CA GLU A 50 -5.19 -12.27 10.98
C GLU A 50 -4.30 -11.16 10.39
N ALA A 51 -3.60 -11.44 9.29
CA ALA A 51 -2.79 -10.48 8.55
C ALA A 51 -3.67 -9.41 7.88
N ALA A 52 -4.80 -9.81 7.27
CA ALA A 52 -5.75 -8.89 6.67
C ALA A 52 -6.32 -7.91 7.70
N LEU A 53 -6.75 -8.42 8.86
CA LEU A 53 -7.29 -7.59 9.94
C LEU A 53 -6.26 -6.58 10.47
N ARG A 54 -5.01 -7.03 10.67
CA ARG A 54 -3.91 -6.17 11.12
C ARG A 54 -3.48 -5.15 10.08
N GLY A 55 -3.42 -5.55 8.81
CA GLY A 55 -3.14 -4.67 7.70
C GLY A 55 -4.20 -3.57 7.58
N ALA A 56 -5.48 -3.92 7.68
CA ALA A 56 -6.57 -2.93 7.71
C ALA A 56 -6.44 -1.97 8.91
N ARG A 57 -6.20 -2.49 10.11
CA ARG A 57 -5.97 -1.67 11.31
C ARG A 57 -4.77 -0.73 11.14
N GLY A 58 -3.61 -1.24 10.71
CA GLY A 58 -2.40 -0.44 10.50
C GLY A 58 -2.61 0.64 9.44
N SER A 59 -3.34 0.30 8.37
CA SER A 59 -3.72 1.25 7.33
C SER A 59 -4.64 2.35 7.87
N ALA A 60 -5.60 2.01 8.73
CA ALA A 60 -6.48 2.98 9.38
C ALA A 60 -5.73 3.89 10.37
N ALA A 61 -4.80 3.35 11.16
CA ALA A 61 -3.97 4.12 12.09
C ALA A 61 -3.09 5.15 11.35
N LEU A 62 -2.51 4.77 10.21
CA LEU A 62 -1.79 5.71 9.34
C LEU A 62 -2.70 6.81 8.75
N SER A 63 -4.00 6.58 8.68
CA SER A 63 -5.02 7.56 8.27
C SER A 63 -5.73 8.23 9.44
N GLY A 64 -5.21 8.12 10.68
CA GLY A 64 -5.68 8.86 11.84
C GLY A 64 -6.66 8.12 12.76
N ALA A 65 -6.95 6.83 12.50
CA ALA A 65 -7.83 6.01 13.34
C ALA A 65 -7.07 4.83 13.96
N ASP A 66 -6.42 5.06 15.11
CA ASP A 66 -5.62 4.04 15.82
C ASP A 66 -6.43 3.28 16.87
N TRP A 67 -7.30 2.39 16.40
CA TRP A 67 -8.08 1.51 17.26
C TRP A 67 -7.26 0.33 17.76
N ALA A 68 -7.51 -0.11 18.99
CA ALA A 68 -6.99 -1.40 19.47
C ALA A 68 -7.52 -2.55 18.60
N LEU A 69 -6.69 -3.57 18.35
CA LEU A 69 -7.07 -4.72 17.49
C LEU A 69 -8.35 -5.42 17.96
N GLU A 70 -8.54 -5.57 19.28
CA GLU A 70 -9.75 -6.16 19.86
C GLU A 70 -11.01 -5.33 19.64
N GLU A 71 -10.87 -4.01 19.51
CA GLU A 71 -12.01 -3.16 19.16
C GLU A 71 -12.44 -3.41 17.72
N VAL A 72 -11.48 -3.49 16.78
CA VAL A 72 -11.76 -3.82 15.38
C VAL A 72 -12.43 -5.20 15.26
N ARG A 73 -12.06 -6.18 16.11
CA ARG A 73 -12.67 -7.53 16.13
C ARG A 73 -14.11 -7.55 16.63
N ARG A 74 -14.43 -6.79 17.68
CA ARG A 74 -15.77 -6.77 18.28
C ARG A 74 -16.78 -5.93 17.48
N ARG A 75 -16.30 -4.94 16.74
CA ARG A 75 -17.16 -4.00 16.03
C ARG A 75 -17.74 -4.63 14.76
N ALA A 76 -19.05 -4.51 14.58
CA ALA A 76 -19.75 -4.90 13.35
C ALA A 76 -20.18 -3.69 12.51
N ASP A 77 -20.31 -2.52 13.14
CA ASP A 77 -20.75 -1.28 12.49
C ASP A 77 -19.62 -0.23 12.49
N PHE A 78 -19.30 0.22 11.28
CA PHE A 78 -18.25 1.19 10.96
C PHE A 78 -18.82 2.46 10.30
N SER A 79 -20.13 2.69 10.40
CA SER A 79 -20.80 3.87 9.84
C SER A 79 -20.83 5.08 10.79
N GLY A 80 -20.49 4.86 12.06
CA GLY A 80 -20.64 5.81 13.18
C GLY A 80 -19.82 7.09 13.07
N ASP A 81 -18.80 7.24 13.92
CA ASP A 81 -17.92 8.41 13.88
C ASP A 81 -16.91 8.36 12.71
N ASP A 82 -16.13 9.42 12.62
CA ASP A 82 -15.09 9.62 11.61
C ASP A 82 -14.01 8.52 11.62
N GLU A 83 -13.52 8.14 12.81
CA GLU A 83 -12.52 7.07 12.93
C GLU A 83 -13.10 5.71 12.53
N ALA A 84 -14.33 5.42 12.96
CA ALA A 84 -15.04 4.20 12.59
C ALA A 84 -15.17 4.08 11.06
N ARG A 85 -15.48 5.18 10.37
CA ARG A 85 -15.52 5.21 8.90
C ARG A 85 -14.18 4.91 8.27
N VAL A 86 -13.07 5.50 8.77
CA VAL A 86 -11.71 5.23 8.28
C VAL A 86 -11.34 3.76 8.46
N VAL A 87 -11.62 3.16 9.63
CA VAL A 87 -11.40 1.73 9.88
C VAL A 87 -12.24 0.88 8.92
N GLY A 88 -13.51 1.24 8.73
CA GLY A 88 -14.40 0.58 7.77
C GLY A 88 -13.86 0.63 6.33
N SER A 89 -13.34 1.78 5.90
CA SER A 89 -12.73 1.95 4.57
C SER A 89 -11.51 1.05 4.40
N ALA A 90 -10.64 0.97 5.40
CA ALA A 90 -9.45 0.11 5.39
C ALA A 90 -9.81 -1.39 5.33
N LEU A 91 -10.84 -1.82 6.06
CA LEU A 91 -11.36 -3.19 6.03
C LEU A 91 -11.92 -3.55 4.65
N ARG A 92 -12.76 -2.69 4.08
CA ARG A 92 -13.34 -2.88 2.75
C ARG A 92 -12.27 -2.96 1.66
N LEU A 93 -11.29 -2.06 1.68
CA LEU A 93 -10.16 -2.08 0.74
C LEU A 93 -9.33 -3.35 0.85
N THR A 94 -9.06 -3.82 2.07
CA THR A 94 -8.31 -5.05 2.30
C THR A 94 -9.06 -6.27 1.77
N ALA A 95 -10.37 -6.33 1.96
CA ALA A 95 -11.21 -7.39 1.40
C ALA A 95 -11.29 -7.35 -0.14
N GLU A 96 -11.36 -6.14 -0.72
CA GLU A 96 -11.47 -5.95 -2.17
C GLU A 96 -10.17 -6.27 -2.93
N ALA A 97 -9.00 -5.98 -2.34
CA ALA A 97 -7.70 -6.11 -3.00
C ALA A 97 -7.47 -7.50 -3.64
N GLY A 98 -7.86 -8.58 -2.97
CA GLY A 98 -7.71 -9.94 -3.48
C GLY A 98 -8.55 -10.24 -4.73
N GLN A 99 -9.66 -9.53 -4.93
CA GLN A 99 -10.54 -9.71 -6.10
C GLN A 99 -10.02 -8.98 -7.35
N LEU A 100 -9.08 -8.05 -7.17
CA LEU A 100 -8.61 -7.14 -8.21
C LEU A 100 -7.30 -7.60 -8.88
N LEU A 101 -6.67 -8.66 -8.36
CA LEU A 101 -5.36 -9.15 -8.80
C LEU A 101 -5.28 -9.45 -10.30
N SER A 102 -6.30 -10.13 -10.85
CA SER A 102 -6.34 -10.51 -12.26
C SER A 102 -6.60 -9.32 -13.20
N ILE A 103 -7.21 -8.25 -12.67
CA ILE A 103 -7.57 -7.05 -13.43
C ILE A 103 -6.42 -6.03 -13.40
N TRP A 104 -5.61 -6.02 -12.34
CA TRP A 104 -4.56 -5.03 -12.12
C TRP A 104 -3.66 -4.81 -13.34
N ARG A 105 -3.12 -5.89 -13.93
CA ARG A 105 -2.24 -5.79 -15.11
C ARG A 105 -2.95 -5.44 -16.41
N GLN A 106 -4.28 -5.54 -16.45
CA GLN A 106 -5.08 -5.26 -17.64
C GLN A 106 -5.63 -3.83 -17.62
N SER A 107 -6.04 -3.34 -16.44
CA SER A 107 -6.66 -2.04 -16.29
C SER A 107 -6.39 -1.43 -14.91
N PRO A 108 -5.16 -0.94 -14.66
CA PRO A 108 -4.77 -0.36 -13.37
C PRO A 108 -5.69 0.79 -12.95
N LEU A 109 -6.03 1.70 -13.87
CA LEU A 109 -6.90 2.85 -13.58
C LEU A 109 -8.30 2.41 -13.14
N ARG A 110 -8.86 1.34 -13.76
CA ARG A 110 -10.15 0.77 -13.33
C ARG A 110 -10.06 0.18 -11.93
N VAL A 111 -8.94 -0.46 -11.61
CA VAL A 111 -8.70 -0.98 -10.25
C VAL A 111 -8.62 0.16 -9.24
N LEU A 112 -7.87 1.23 -9.52
CA LEU A 112 -7.77 2.39 -8.64
C LEU A 112 -9.13 3.08 -8.44
N ALA A 113 -9.90 3.26 -9.52
CA ALA A 113 -11.27 3.76 -9.46
C ALA A 113 -12.16 2.90 -8.54
N ARG A 114 -12.05 1.56 -8.66
CA ARG A 114 -12.80 0.61 -7.84
C ARG A 114 -12.38 0.67 -6.38
N LEU A 115 -11.08 0.74 -6.09
CA LEU A 115 -10.57 0.90 -4.72
C LEU A 115 -11.11 2.18 -4.09
N HIS A 116 -11.05 3.32 -4.79
CA HIS A 116 -11.60 4.58 -4.27
C HIS A 116 -13.11 4.49 -4.02
N LEU A 117 -13.87 3.88 -4.94
CA LEU A 117 -15.32 3.66 -4.76
C LEU A 117 -15.63 2.84 -3.51
N VAL A 118 -14.88 1.77 -3.27
CA VAL A 118 -15.07 0.89 -2.11
C VAL A 118 -14.63 1.58 -0.80
N ALA A 119 -13.58 2.40 -0.85
CA ALA A 119 -13.14 3.20 0.27
C ALA A 119 -14.20 4.23 0.67
N ALA A 120 -14.61 5.08 -0.28
CA ALA A 120 -15.57 6.15 -0.07
C ALA A 120 -16.95 5.63 0.39
N ALA A 121 -17.38 4.48 -0.16
CA ALA A 121 -18.68 3.86 0.12
C ALA A 121 -19.88 4.82 -0.08
N ASP A 122 -19.74 5.77 -0.99
CA ASP A 122 -20.75 6.74 -1.38
C ASP A 122 -20.97 6.77 -2.91
N LYS A 123 -21.86 7.64 -3.38
CA LYS A 123 -22.22 7.80 -4.80
C LYS A 123 -21.96 9.22 -5.32
N GLY A 124 -21.02 9.94 -4.73
CA GLY A 124 -20.65 11.29 -5.15
C GLY A 124 -20.04 11.31 -6.55
N ASP A 125 -20.24 12.39 -7.29
CA ASP A 125 -19.73 12.56 -8.67
C ASP A 125 -18.18 12.48 -8.75
N ALA A 126 -17.49 12.85 -7.67
CA ALA A 126 -16.03 12.78 -7.59
C ALA A 126 -15.50 11.37 -7.29
N VAL A 127 -16.35 10.41 -6.93
CA VAL A 127 -15.90 9.07 -6.53
C VAL A 127 -15.53 8.21 -7.73
N GLY A 128 -14.41 7.50 -7.61
CA GLY A 128 -13.87 6.64 -8.65
C GLY A 128 -13.22 7.35 -9.83
N ARG A 129 -13.06 8.67 -9.81
CA ARG A 129 -12.31 9.42 -10.84
C ARG A 129 -11.20 10.28 -10.23
N PRO A 130 -10.12 10.57 -10.97
CA PRO A 130 -9.15 11.56 -10.54
C PRO A 130 -9.78 12.93 -10.31
N ARG A 131 -9.17 13.70 -9.41
CA ARG A 131 -9.54 15.07 -9.07
C ARG A 131 -9.30 16.01 -10.24
N ARG A 132 -10.18 17.01 -10.37
CA ARG A 132 -10.09 18.11 -11.35
C ARG A 132 -9.45 19.34 -10.71
N ASP A 133 -9.06 20.30 -11.54
CA ASP A 133 -8.50 21.56 -11.07
C ASP A 133 -9.45 22.26 -10.08
N GLY A 134 -8.90 22.73 -8.96
CA GLY A 134 -9.65 23.37 -7.89
C GLY A 134 -10.37 22.42 -6.92
N GLU A 135 -10.44 21.11 -7.19
CA GLU A 135 -10.95 20.13 -6.22
C GLU A 135 -9.92 19.92 -5.09
N SER A 136 -10.36 20.05 -3.83
CA SER A 136 -9.51 19.88 -2.65
C SER A 136 -9.31 18.40 -2.30
N VAL A 137 -8.24 18.10 -1.55
CA VAL A 137 -7.98 16.76 -1.00
C VAL A 137 -8.13 16.80 0.51
N THR A 138 -8.97 15.90 1.04
CA THR A 138 -9.20 15.72 2.48
C THR A 138 -8.87 14.27 2.85
N GLU A 139 -7.66 14.04 3.37
CA GLU A 139 -7.19 12.70 3.77
C GLU A 139 -7.67 12.26 5.15
N THR A 140 -7.91 13.23 6.03
CA THR A 140 -8.34 13.00 7.40
C THR A 140 -9.68 13.72 7.58
N SER A 141 -10.70 13.00 8.01
CA SER A 141 -11.95 13.64 8.41
C SER A 141 -11.68 14.55 9.60
N ALA A 142 -12.24 15.76 9.59
CA ALA A 142 -11.78 16.95 10.30
C ALA A 142 -11.91 16.94 11.84
N ALA A 143 -11.81 15.79 12.51
CA ALA A 143 -11.72 15.72 13.95
C ALA A 143 -10.28 16.07 14.41
N ALA A 144 -10.19 17.10 15.24
CA ALA A 144 -8.98 17.71 15.81
C ALA A 144 -8.06 16.76 16.63
N ALA A 145 -8.30 15.45 16.62
CA ALA A 145 -7.53 14.44 17.35
C ALA A 145 -6.41 13.77 16.52
N ALA A 146 -6.46 13.85 15.18
CA ALA A 146 -5.61 13.04 14.30
C ALA A 146 -4.20 13.63 14.00
N GLY A 147 -3.83 14.75 14.63
CA GLY A 147 -2.56 15.43 14.38
C GLY A 147 -2.48 16.06 12.97
N PRO A 148 -1.30 16.55 12.56
CA PRO A 148 -1.10 17.07 11.21
C PRO A 148 -1.32 15.98 10.15
N PRO A 149 -1.69 16.38 8.91
CA PRO A 149 -1.85 15.43 7.81
C PRO A 149 -0.54 14.65 7.63
N LEU A 150 -0.64 13.37 7.29
CA LEU A 150 0.54 12.53 7.09
C LEU A 150 1.44 13.04 5.95
N ILE A 151 0.84 13.68 4.95
CA ILE A 151 1.51 14.19 3.77
C ILE A 151 1.26 15.69 3.67
N GLU A 152 2.30 16.47 3.92
CA GLU A 152 2.29 17.93 3.86
C GLU A 152 2.80 18.48 2.50
N LEU A 153 3.18 17.58 1.58
CA LEU A 153 3.67 17.94 0.25
C LEU A 153 2.61 18.71 -0.56
N PRO A 154 3.03 19.66 -1.42
CA PRO A 154 2.14 20.35 -2.35
C PRO A 154 1.35 19.36 -3.23
N LEU A 155 0.10 19.69 -3.53
CA LEU A 155 -0.71 18.91 -4.46
C LEU A 155 -0.28 19.24 -5.91
N PRO A 156 0.02 18.24 -6.75
CA PRO A 156 0.16 18.46 -8.19
C PRO A 156 -1.11 19.03 -8.81
N ASP A 157 -1.04 19.71 -9.95
CA ASP A 157 -2.24 20.11 -10.69
C ASP A 157 -2.94 18.90 -11.36
N ALA A 158 -4.15 19.08 -11.89
CA ALA A 158 -4.89 17.95 -12.45
C ALA A 158 -4.23 17.37 -13.71
N ALA A 159 -3.54 18.19 -14.50
CA ALA A 159 -2.85 17.76 -15.71
C ALA A 159 -1.64 16.87 -15.37
N GLU A 160 -0.87 17.24 -14.34
CA GLU A 160 0.23 16.42 -13.82
C GLU A 160 -0.30 15.09 -13.26
N VAL A 161 -1.40 15.11 -12.49
CA VAL A 161 -2.04 13.88 -11.99
C VAL A 161 -2.44 12.96 -13.12
N GLU A 162 -3.12 13.48 -14.15
CA GLU A 162 -3.55 12.68 -15.30
C GLU A 162 -2.36 12.05 -16.04
N GLY A 163 -1.36 12.86 -16.38
CA GLY A 163 -0.19 12.40 -17.14
C GLY A 163 0.63 11.35 -16.39
N ARG A 164 0.83 11.55 -15.08
CA ARG A 164 1.60 10.62 -14.24
C ARG A 164 0.82 9.34 -13.92
N LEU A 165 -0.50 9.41 -13.70
CA LEU A 165 -1.34 8.21 -13.57
C LEU A 165 -1.36 7.37 -14.84
N ASP A 166 -1.48 8.00 -16.01
CA ASP A 166 -1.42 7.30 -17.30
C ASP A 166 -0.04 6.65 -17.51
N GLY A 167 1.04 7.38 -17.18
CA GLY A 167 2.40 6.82 -17.17
C GLY A 167 2.55 5.60 -16.27
N LEU A 168 2.08 5.68 -15.02
CA LEU A 168 2.07 4.56 -14.08
C LEU A 168 1.26 3.38 -14.60
N ALA A 169 0.07 3.63 -15.17
CA ALA A 169 -0.78 2.59 -15.73
C ALA A 169 -0.10 1.87 -16.89
N ARG A 170 0.56 2.61 -17.80
CA ARG A 170 1.33 2.03 -18.90
C ARG A 170 2.49 1.16 -18.39
N LEU A 171 3.19 1.58 -17.35
CA LEU A 171 4.26 0.77 -16.72
C LEU A 171 3.72 -0.54 -16.13
N VAL A 172 2.60 -0.49 -15.42
CA VAL A 172 1.96 -1.69 -14.84
C VAL A 172 1.48 -2.65 -15.94
N ILE A 173 0.88 -2.13 -17.01
CA ILE A 173 0.38 -2.92 -18.14
C ILE A 173 1.54 -3.58 -18.91
N ALA A 174 2.58 -2.80 -19.26
CA ALA A 174 3.75 -3.30 -19.95
C ALA A 174 4.47 -4.38 -19.12
N GLY A 175 4.42 -4.25 -17.80
CA GLY A 175 5.16 -5.10 -16.88
C GLY A 175 6.62 -4.68 -16.80
N SER A 176 7.30 -5.25 -15.80
CA SER A 176 8.68 -4.92 -15.48
C SER A 176 9.43 -6.19 -15.05
N SER A 177 10.72 -6.20 -15.34
CA SER A 177 11.73 -7.14 -14.84
C SER A 177 12.31 -6.71 -13.49
N ALA A 178 11.95 -5.53 -12.98
CA ALA A 178 12.36 -5.06 -11.67
C ALA A 178 11.88 -6.01 -10.55
N PRO A 179 12.61 -6.07 -9.43
CA PRO A 179 12.14 -6.81 -8.26
C PRO A 179 10.76 -6.34 -7.79
N ALA A 180 9.92 -7.28 -7.33
CA ALA A 180 8.56 -7.00 -6.86
C ALA A 180 8.48 -5.87 -5.81
N LEU A 181 9.48 -5.80 -4.91
CA LEU A 181 9.61 -4.72 -3.92
C LEU A 181 9.69 -3.34 -4.60
N VAL A 182 10.49 -3.22 -5.67
CA VAL A 182 10.66 -1.96 -6.40
C VAL A 182 9.33 -1.55 -7.02
N THR A 183 8.69 -2.45 -7.78
CA THR A 183 7.40 -2.13 -8.40
C THR A 183 6.33 -1.75 -7.38
N ALA A 184 6.26 -2.45 -6.24
CA ALA A 184 5.33 -2.14 -5.16
C ALA A 184 5.61 -0.75 -4.56
N ALA A 185 6.87 -0.45 -4.27
CA ALA A 185 7.29 0.86 -3.74
C ALA A 185 6.96 2.00 -4.72
N ILE A 186 7.16 1.83 -6.02
CA ILE A 186 6.85 2.87 -7.02
C ILE A 186 5.35 3.10 -7.14
N VAL A 187 4.54 2.04 -7.23
CA VAL A 187 3.08 2.17 -7.23
C VAL A 187 2.60 2.89 -5.97
N HIS A 188 3.17 2.54 -4.81
CA HIS A 188 2.82 3.17 -3.55
C HIS A 188 3.20 4.65 -3.51
N GLY A 189 4.46 4.97 -3.77
CA GLY A 189 4.98 6.34 -3.72
C GLY A 189 4.29 7.26 -4.71
N GLU A 190 4.03 6.77 -5.93
CA GLU A 190 3.36 7.55 -6.96
C GLU A 190 1.93 7.91 -6.57
N LEU A 191 1.15 6.96 -6.06
CA LEU A 191 -0.22 7.22 -5.63
C LEU A 191 -0.28 8.20 -4.44
N LEU A 192 0.67 8.11 -3.51
CA LEU A 192 0.78 9.06 -2.39
C LEU A 192 1.23 10.45 -2.83
N ALA A 193 2.15 10.54 -3.78
CA ALA A 193 2.61 11.83 -4.31
C ALA A 193 1.48 12.55 -5.06
N LEU A 194 0.78 11.81 -5.93
CA LEU A 194 -0.28 12.36 -6.77
C LEU A 194 -1.53 12.76 -5.98
N ARG A 195 -1.89 11.97 -4.96
CA ARG A 195 -3.18 12.05 -4.26
C ARG A 195 -4.32 12.24 -5.28
N PRO A 196 -4.55 11.25 -6.16
CA PRO A 196 -5.41 11.43 -7.32
C PRO A 196 -6.87 11.65 -6.98
N PHE A 197 -7.35 11.30 -5.79
CA PHE A 197 -8.74 11.40 -5.40
C PHE A 197 -8.97 12.55 -4.40
N GLY A 198 -10.22 12.98 -4.23
CA GLY A 198 -10.56 13.99 -3.21
C GLY A 198 -10.38 13.52 -1.76
N SER A 199 -10.27 12.21 -1.52
CA SER A 199 -10.03 11.63 -0.19
C SER A 199 -9.49 10.20 -0.29
N HIS A 200 -9.12 9.61 0.85
CA HIS A 200 -8.71 8.20 1.00
C HIS A 200 -7.46 7.78 0.22
N ASN A 201 -6.64 8.70 -0.29
CA ASN A 201 -5.50 8.35 -1.15
C ASN A 201 -4.48 7.47 -0.42
N GLY A 202 -4.21 7.77 0.86
CA GLY A 202 -3.29 6.95 1.67
C GLY A 202 -3.74 5.49 1.78
N LEU A 203 -5.04 5.27 1.97
CA LEU A 203 -5.63 3.93 2.08
C LEU A 203 -5.58 3.20 0.73
N VAL A 204 -5.91 3.90 -0.36
CA VAL A 204 -5.87 3.34 -1.72
C VAL A 204 -4.45 2.97 -2.12
N ALA A 205 -3.46 3.82 -1.80
CA ALA A 205 -2.06 3.57 -2.15
C ALA A 205 -1.51 2.31 -1.46
N ARG A 206 -1.79 2.13 -0.16
CA ARG A 206 -1.42 0.90 0.58
C ARG A 206 -2.15 -0.35 0.06
N ALA A 207 -3.41 -0.22 -0.32
CA ALA A 207 -4.15 -1.31 -0.96
C ALA A 207 -3.58 -1.69 -2.34
N ALA A 208 -3.14 -0.71 -3.13
CA ALA A 208 -2.48 -0.94 -4.42
C ALA A 208 -1.10 -1.58 -4.25
N GLU A 209 -0.32 -1.17 -3.25
CA GLU A 209 0.93 -1.83 -2.87
C GLU A 209 0.70 -3.32 -2.58
N ARG A 210 -0.31 -3.64 -1.74
CA ARG A 210 -0.70 -5.03 -1.47
C ARG A 210 -1.04 -5.79 -2.75
N ILE A 211 -1.80 -5.21 -3.66
CA ILE A 211 -2.13 -5.86 -4.96
C ILE A 211 -0.86 -6.22 -5.73
N VAL A 212 0.14 -5.33 -5.75
CA VAL A 212 1.42 -5.60 -6.42
C VAL A 212 2.21 -6.71 -5.70
N LEU A 213 2.29 -6.67 -4.37
CA LEU A 213 3.00 -7.69 -3.59
C LEU A 213 2.39 -9.09 -3.78
N VAL A 214 1.06 -9.18 -3.80
CA VAL A 214 0.35 -10.44 -4.03
C VAL A 214 0.45 -10.88 -5.49
N GLY A 215 0.16 -9.98 -6.43
CA GLY A 215 0.12 -10.28 -7.87
C GLY A 215 1.48 -10.59 -8.49
N SER A 216 2.58 -10.12 -7.88
CA SER A 216 3.95 -10.48 -8.25
C SER A 216 4.40 -11.83 -7.70
N GLY A 217 3.63 -12.41 -6.77
CA GLY A 217 3.98 -13.65 -6.08
C GLY A 217 5.02 -13.49 -4.97
N LEU A 218 5.38 -12.26 -4.59
CA LEU A 218 6.23 -12.01 -3.42
C LEU A 218 5.50 -12.41 -2.13
N ASP A 219 4.23 -12.04 -1.99
CA ASP A 219 3.37 -12.43 -0.86
C ASP A 219 2.02 -12.98 -1.33
N PRO A 220 1.97 -14.17 -1.95
CA PRO A 220 0.80 -14.67 -2.67
C PRO A 220 -0.45 -14.93 -1.80
N LYS A 221 -0.28 -15.10 -0.49
CA LYS A 221 -1.38 -15.26 0.49
C LYS A 221 -1.68 -13.99 1.28
N SER A 222 -1.05 -12.86 0.93
CA SER A 222 -1.20 -11.57 1.62
C SER A 222 -0.96 -11.68 3.14
N VAL A 223 0.07 -12.43 3.55
CA VAL A 223 0.38 -12.66 4.97
C VAL A 223 1.44 -11.72 5.52
N CYS A 224 1.94 -10.75 4.77
CA CYS A 224 2.93 -9.78 5.23
C CYS A 224 2.30 -8.38 5.21
N PRO A 225 1.52 -7.98 6.25
CA PRO A 225 0.81 -6.70 6.26
C PRO A 225 1.80 -5.54 6.40
N ALA A 226 2.28 -5.02 5.27
CA ALA A 226 3.23 -3.91 5.21
C ALA A 226 2.72 -2.66 5.93
N GLU A 227 1.40 -2.46 6.02
CA GLU A 227 0.81 -1.33 6.73
C GLU A 227 1.10 -1.32 8.23
N VAL A 228 1.23 -2.51 8.84
CA VAL A 228 1.70 -2.62 10.23
C VAL A 228 3.13 -2.12 10.33
N GLY A 229 3.99 -2.51 9.39
CA GLY A 229 5.38 -2.09 9.35
C GLY A 229 5.57 -0.59 9.11
N HIS A 230 4.80 0.00 8.20
CA HIS A 230 4.78 1.45 8.01
C HIS A 230 4.36 2.18 9.29
N GLY A 231 3.35 1.65 9.99
CA GLY A 231 2.92 2.18 11.29
C GLY A 231 4.01 2.08 12.36
N GLU A 232 4.69 0.94 12.45
CA GLU A 232 5.76 0.70 13.44
C GLU A 232 7.02 1.54 13.18
N LEU A 233 7.39 1.76 11.91
CA LEU A 233 8.49 2.67 11.55
C LEU A 233 8.17 4.13 11.91
N GLY A 234 6.88 4.46 12.05
CA GLY A 234 6.40 5.75 12.51
C GLY A 234 6.05 6.71 11.38
N ARG A 235 5.01 7.53 11.62
CA ARG A 235 4.46 8.50 10.66
C ARG A 235 5.51 9.46 10.10
N ALA A 236 6.39 9.98 10.97
CA ALA A 236 7.42 10.93 10.56
C ALA A 236 8.47 10.31 9.62
N ALA A 237 8.95 9.09 9.94
CA ALA A 237 9.89 8.38 9.09
C ALA A 237 9.25 8.01 7.74
N TYR A 238 7.95 7.68 7.76
CA TYR A 238 7.21 7.38 6.55
C TYR A 238 7.02 8.60 5.64
N ALA A 239 6.63 9.74 6.21
CA ALA A 239 6.52 11.01 5.48
C ALA A 239 7.87 11.45 4.91
N SER A 240 8.94 11.38 5.71
CA SER A 240 10.30 11.75 5.26
C SER A 240 10.81 10.84 4.14
N ALA A 241 10.51 9.53 4.19
CA ALA A 241 10.85 8.63 3.09
C ALA A 241 10.09 8.99 1.80
N LEU A 242 8.81 9.41 1.90
CA LEU A 242 8.03 9.87 0.76
C LEU A 242 8.58 11.19 0.18
N GLU A 243 9.07 12.11 1.00
CA GLU A 243 9.78 13.30 0.52
C GLU A 243 11.02 12.91 -0.30
N GLY A 244 11.75 11.88 0.14
CA GLY A 244 12.84 11.27 -0.61
C GLY A 244 12.39 10.77 -1.98
N TYR A 245 11.28 10.03 -2.04
CA TYR A 245 10.67 9.60 -3.30
C TYR A 245 10.34 10.79 -4.22
N VAL A 246 9.66 11.81 -3.69
CA VAL A 246 9.21 12.98 -4.48
C VAL A 246 10.37 13.84 -4.98
N SER A 247 11.53 13.80 -4.32
CA SER A 247 12.74 14.47 -4.83
C SER A 247 13.20 13.94 -6.20
N GLY A 248 12.83 12.70 -6.56
CA GLY A 248 13.26 12.04 -7.79
C GLY A 248 14.76 11.69 -7.85
N THR A 249 15.51 11.96 -6.77
CA THR A 249 16.95 11.67 -6.69
C THR A 249 17.20 10.16 -6.51
N PRO A 250 18.29 9.60 -7.07
CA PRO A 250 18.64 8.20 -6.85
C PRO A 250 18.68 7.79 -5.37
N GLU A 251 19.23 8.65 -4.52
CA GLU A 251 19.35 8.43 -3.07
C GLU A 251 17.98 8.46 -2.38
N GLY A 252 17.12 9.41 -2.75
CA GLY A 252 15.77 9.52 -2.22
C GLY A 252 14.90 8.32 -2.60
N MET A 253 15.01 7.87 -3.86
CA MET A 253 14.31 6.68 -4.35
C MET A 253 14.80 5.41 -3.66
N ALA A 254 16.10 5.25 -3.46
CA ALA A 254 16.67 4.13 -2.70
C ALA A 254 16.19 4.12 -1.25
N THR A 255 16.13 5.29 -0.61
CA THR A 255 15.63 5.46 0.77
C THR A 255 14.15 5.05 0.88
N TRP A 256 13.32 5.47 -0.08
CA TRP A 256 11.91 5.07 -0.13
C TRP A 256 11.74 3.55 -0.32
N ILE A 257 12.46 2.96 -1.27
CA ILE A 257 12.41 1.51 -1.51
C ILE A 257 12.85 0.73 -0.27
N ALA A 258 13.91 1.20 0.41
CA ALA A 258 14.36 0.60 1.67
C ALA A 258 13.31 0.74 2.78
N HIS A 259 12.62 1.88 2.89
CA HIS A 259 11.51 2.06 3.83
C HIS A 259 10.39 1.06 3.58
N CYS A 260 9.91 0.91 2.34
CA CYS A 260 8.91 -0.10 1.97
C CYS A 260 9.39 -1.52 2.29
N GLY A 261 10.67 -1.83 2.01
CA GLY A 261 11.25 -3.14 2.33
C GLY A 261 11.22 -3.44 3.82
N ARG A 262 11.63 -2.48 4.65
CA ARG A 262 11.55 -2.57 6.11
C ARG A 262 10.12 -2.74 6.60
N ALA A 263 9.15 -2.04 6.01
CA ALA A 263 7.75 -2.18 6.36
C ALA A 263 7.23 -3.61 6.09
N ILE A 264 7.61 -4.21 4.96
CA ILE A 264 7.26 -5.61 4.62
C ILE A 264 7.93 -6.59 5.59
N GLU A 265 9.20 -6.39 5.94
CA GLU A 265 9.90 -7.23 6.93
C GLU A 265 9.21 -7.22 8.30
N LEU A 266 8.76 -6.05 8.75
CA LEU A 266 8.03 -5.89 10.00
C LEU A 266 6.64 -6.57 9.93
N GLY A 267 5.94 -6.44 8.80
CA GLY A 267 4.70 -7.18 8.54
C GLY A 267 4.91 -8.70 8.57
N ALA A 268 5.99 -9.20 7.96
CA ALA A 268 6.36 -10.61 8.01
C ALA A 268 6.67 -11.08 9.44
N ARG A 269 7.34 -10.23 10.24
CA ARG A 269 7.60 -10.51 11.66
C ARG A 269 6.31 -10.60 12.47
N GLU A 270 5.35 -9.71 12.23
CA GLU A 270 4.02 -9.74 12.87
C GLU A 270 3.31 -11.07 12.59
N SER A 271 3.29 -11.53 11.34
CA SER A 271 2.67 -12.81 10.99
C SER A 271 3.41 -14.03 11.52
N THR A 272 4.73 -13.91 11.69
CA THR A 272 5.51 -14.94 12.41
C THR A 272 5.05 -15.02 13.87
N ALA A 273 4.85 -13.88 14.55
CA ALA A 273 4.36 -13.87 15.92
C ALA A 273 2.95 -14.48 16.04
N VAL A 274 2.05 -14.21 15.08
CA VAL A 274 0.72 -14.85 15.00
C VAL A 274 0.84 -16.37 14.83
N CYS A 275 1.73 -16.81 13.93
CA CYS A 275 2.02 -18.23 13.75
C CYS A 275 2.47 -18.89 15.06
N GLU A 276 3.37 -18.26 15.80
CA GLU A 276 3.85 -18.79 17.08
C GLU A 276 2.76 -18.80 18.16
N ALA A 277 1.91 -17.78 18.22
CA ALA A 277 0.77 -17.73 19.13
C ALA A 277 -0.22 -18.87 18.87
N LEU A 278 -0.57 -19.11 17.60
CA LEU A 278 -1.42 -20.23 17.20
C LEU A 278 -0.78 -21.59 17.50
N GLN A 279 0.54 -21.71 17.40
CA GLN A 279 1.25 -22.94 17.76
C GLN A 279 1.18 -23.22 19.28
N ARG A 280 1.17 -22.17 20.11
CA ARG A 280 0.98 -22.28 21.56
C ARG A 280 -0.48 -22.47 21.99
N GLY A 281 -1.43 -22.42 21.05
CA GLY A 281 -2.87 -22.49 21.34
C GLY A 281 -3.45 -21.19 21.91
N ALA A 282 -2.77 -20.06 21.72
CA ALA A 282 -3.09 -18.77 22.34
C ALA A 282 -3.72 -17.76 21.37
N ALA A 283 -4.47 -18.21 20.36
CA ALA A 283 -5.05 -17.33 19.34
C ALA A 283 -6.46 -17.78 18.94
#